data_AF-A0A7S1E839-F1
#
_entry.id   AF-A0A7S1E839-F1
#
_cell.length_a   1.000
_cell.length_b   1.000
_cell.length_c   1.000
_cell.angle_alpha   90.00
_cell.angle_beta   90.00
_cell.angle_gamma   90.00
#
_symmetry.space_group_name_H-M   'P 1'
#
loop_
_entity.id
_entity.type
_entity.pdbx_description
1 polymer ?
#
loop_
_entity_poly.entity_id
_entity_poly.type
_entity_poly.pdbx_seq_one_letter_code
_entity_poly.pdbx_strand_id
1 'polypeptide(L)'
;EVADAALRSLVRTVLCVSRSVDLARLAERREVQERLPGFAVRLGYGLHYGWAVECAIGSDLKVDTSYISSHVNLATRLEEATKHYGVSILISGQTHGLLSPYIQSLCRLVDKVVVKGTIHPFELYTYDVPVSSSSSAISDFFATNPSITNPQFFAALTPSTTPEFKTRFAEAIYRF
;
A
#
# COMPACT_ATOMS: atom_id res chain seq x y z
N GLU A 1 0.23 -2.39 -16.53
CA GLU A 1 -0.87 -1.41 -16.56
C GLU A 1 -1.87 -1.55 -15.41
N VAL A 2 -2.59 -2.68 -15.28
CA VAL A 2 -3.57 -2.86 -14.19
C VAL A 2 -2.91 -2.86 -12.81
N ALA A 3 -1.79 -3.57 -12.63
CA ALA A 3 -1.04 -3.58 -11.37
C ALA A 3 -0.50 -2.17 -11.02
N ASP A 4 0.00 -1.44 -12.01
CA ASP A 4 0.46 -0.05 -11.85
C ASP A 4 -0.66 0.87 -11.38
N ALA A 5 -1.85 0.73 -11.98
CA ALA A 5 -3.04 1.49 -11.61
C ALA A 5 -3.53 1.13 -10.19
N ALA A 6 -3.44 -0.14 -9.80
CA ALA A 6 -3.77 -0.58 -8.45
C ALA A 6 -2.83 0.06 -7.41
N LEU A 7 -1.51 0.03 -7.65
CA LEU A 7 -0.55 0.69 -6.77
C LEU A 7 -0.78 2.22 -6.73
N ARG A 8 -1.02 2.85 -7.89
CA ARG A 8 -1.35 4.28 -7.98
C ARG A 8 -2.57 4.64 -7.11
N SER A 9 -3.62 3.82 -7.12
CA SER A 9 -4.81 4.02 -6.30
C SER A 9 -4.49 3.99 -4.81
N LEU A 10 -3.65 3.04 -4.37
CA LEU A 10 -3.21 2.96 -2.97
C LEU A 10 -2.37 4.17 -2.57
N VAL A 11 -1.38 4.56 -3.37
CA VAL A 11 -0.55 5.75 -3.12
C VAL A 11 -1.42 7.00 -3.03
N ARG A 12 -2.38 7.16 -3.96
CA ARG A 12 -3.34 8.27 -3.92
C ARG A 12 -4.16 8.25 -2.62
N THR A 13 -4.65 7.09 -2.21
CA THR A 13 -5.44 6.96 -0.98
C THR A 13 -4.62 7.32 0.26
N VAL A 14 -3.37 6.87 0.36
CA VAL A 14 -2.44 7.26 1.44
C VAL A 14 -2.27 8.78 1.50
N LEU A 15 -2.07 9.43 0.34
CA LEU A 15 -1.92 10.89 0.26
C LEU A 15 -3.22 11.61 0.64
N CYS A 16 -4.38 11.14 0.18
CA CYS A 16 -5.67 11.73 0.53
C CYS A 16 -5.98 11.59 2.04
N VAL A 17 -5.69 10.44 2.63
CA VAL A 17 -5.94 10.15 4.06
C VAL A 17 -5.03 11.00 4.94
N SER A 18 -3.73 11.05 4.63
CA SER A 18 -2.76 11.85 5.40
C SER A 18 -3.04 13.35 5.36
N ARG A 19 -3.80 13.83 4.37
CA ARG A 19 -4.13 15.25 4.16
C ARG A 19 -5.59 15.60 4.45
N SER A 20 -6.41 14.62 4.81
CA SER A 20 -7.82 14.87 5.08
C SER A 20 -7.97 15.72 6.33
N VAL A 21 -8.55 16.91 6.14
CA VAL A 21 -8.86 17.85 7.23
C VAL A 21 -9.83 17.22 8.23
N ASP A 22 -10.79 16.43 7.76
CA ASP A 22 -11.79 15.80 8.63
C ASP A 22 -11.16 14.69 9.48
N LEU A 23 -10.25 13.90 8.92
CA LEU A 23 -9.52 12.88 9.68
C LEU A 23 -8.53 13.52 10.66
N ALA A 24 -7.87 14.61 10.29
CA ALA A 24 -7.02 15.39 11.19
C ALA A 24 -7.83 15.97 12.35
N ARG A 25 -8.97 16.62 12.06
CA ARG A 25 -9.88 17.15 13.08
C ARG A 25 -10.37 16.07 14.02
N LEU A 26 -10.73 14.88 13.49
CA LEU A 26 -11.13 13.74 14.31
C LEU A 26 -10.00 13.31 15.26
N ALA A 27 -8.78 13.19 14.74
CA ALA A 27 -7.63 12.81 15.54
C ALA A 27 -7.33 13.85 16.63
N GLU A 28 -7.45 15.14 16.33
CA GLU A 28 -7.18 16.24 17.27
C GLU A 28 -8.29 16.50 18.29
N ARG A 29 -9.45 15.83 18.18
CA ARG A 29 -10.53 15.99 19.15
C ARG A 29 -10.04 15.68 20.55
N ARG A 30 -10.34 16.57 21.48
CA ARG A 30 -9.98 16.44 22.90
C ARG A 30 -10.41 15.09 23.48
N GLU A 31 -11.63 14.65 23.20
CA GLU A 31 -12.16 13.35 23.65
C GLU A 31 -11.34 12.15 23.17
N VAL A 32 -10.80 12.23 21.95
CA VAL A 32 -9.95 11.18 21.37
C VAL A 32 -8.58 11.22 22.01
N GLN A 33 -7.98 12.40 22.14
CA GLN A 33 -6.65 12.56 22.73
C GLN A 33 -6.60 12.24 24.23
N GLU A 34 -7.69 12.51 24.96
CA GLU A 34 -7.81 12.13 26.38
C GLU A 34 -7.86 10.60 26.56
N ARG A 35 -8.46 9.87 25.62
CA ARG A 35 -8.56 8.40 25.66
C ARG A 35 -7.37 7.69 25.02
N LEU A 36 -6.79 8.30 23.98
CA LEU A 36 -5.69 7.77 23.17
C LEU A 36 -4.68 8.90 22.91
N PRO A 37 -3.81 9.21 23.88
CA PRO A 37 -2.80 10.25 23.73
C PRO A 37 -1.88 9.97 22.53
N GLY A 38 -1.71 10.96 21.66
CA GLY A 38 -0.90 10.83 20.45
C GLY A 38 -1.55 10.01 19.33
N PHE A 39 -2.87 9.82 19.39
CA PHE A 39 -3.60 9.17 18.31
C PHE A 39 -3.45 9.95 17.01
N ALA A 40 -3.15 9.21 15.94
CA ALA A 40 -3.16 9.70 14.58
C ALA A 40 -3.79 8.63 13.69
N VAL A 41 -4.56 9.07 12.69
CA VAL A 41 -5.16 8.15 11.71
C VAL A 41 -4.07 7.61 10.80
N ARG A 42 -3.85 6.29 10.84
CA ARG A 42 -2.93 5.56 9.96
C ARG A 42 -3.66 4.37 9.37
N LEU A 43 -3.42 4.11 8.09
CA LEU A 43 -3.97 2.97 7.37
C LEU A 43 -2.84 2.12 6.80
N GLY A 44 -2.99 0.81 6.95
CA GLY A 44 -2.18 -0.20 6.27
C GLY A 44 -2.86 -0.64 4.99
N TYR A 45 -2.07 -0.97 3.98
CA TYR A 45 -2.56 -1.48 2.70
C TYR A 45 -1.75 -2.70 2.27
N GLY A 46 -2.44 -3.81 2.02
CA GLY A 46 -1.87 -5.01 1.42
C GLY A 46 -2.25 -5.10 -0.06
N LEU A 47 -1.26 -5.25 -0.95
CA LEU A 47 -1.46 -5.41 -2.39
C LEU A 47 -0.98 -6.79 -2.84
N HIS A 48 -1.92 -7.59 -3.28
CA HIS A 48 -1.68 -8.93 -3.80
C HIS A 48 -2.55 -9.21 -5.03
N TYR A 49 -2.06 -10.09 -5.91
CA TYR A 49 -2.74 -10.53 -7.11
C TYR A 49 -2.78 -12.06 -7.12
N GLY A 50 -3.96 -12.61 -7.34
CA GLY A 50 -4.17 -14.04 -7.46
C GLY A 50 -5.62 -14.37 -7.77
N TRP A 51 -5.91 -15.66 -7.94
CA TRP A 51 -7.26 -16.10 -8.25
C TRP A 51 -8.19 -15.92 -7.05
N ALA A 52 -9.48 -15.68 -7.31
CA ALA A 52 -10.52 -15.72 -6.30
C ALA A 52 -11.83 -16.22 -6.90
N VAL A 53 -12.67 -16.84 -6.06
CA VAL A 53 -14.04 -17.20 -6.42
C VAL A 53 -14.96 -16.12 -5.86
N GLU A 54 -15.75 -15.52 -6.74
CA GLU A 54 -16.84 -14.62 -6.37
C GLU A 54 -18.06 -15.45 -5.95
N CYS A 55 -18.66 -15.14 -4.81
CA CYS A 55 -19.81 -15.87 -4.30
C CYS A 55 -20.81 -14.89 -3.67
N ALA A 56 -22.11 -15.15 -3.88
CA ALA A 56 -23.17 -14.54 -3.11
C ALA A 56 -23.33 -15.30 -1.79
N ILE A 57 -23.20 -14.60 -0.66
CA ILE A 57 -23.34 -15.15 0.69
C ILE A 57 -24.49 -14.43 1.39
N GLY A 58 -25.40 -15.20 2.00
CA GLY A 58 -26.49 -14.63 2.78
C GLY A 58 -27.74 -15.49 2.81
N SER A 59 -28.84 -14.87 3.24
CA SER A 59 -30.19 -15.43 3.23
C SER A 59 -31.04 -14.78 2.14
N ASP A 60 -32.27 -15.27 1.97
CA ASP A 60 -33.22 -14.70 1.01
C ASP A 60 -33.52 -13.20 1.25
N LEU A 61 -33.28 -12.70 2.47
CA LEU A 61 -33.55 -11.31 2.86
C LEU A 61 -32.32 -10.40 2.73
N LYS A 62 -31.11 -10.96 2.78
CA LYS A 62 -29.87 -10.18 2.70
C LYS A 62 -28.79 -11.04 2.04
N VAL A 63 -28.37 -10.60 0.87
CA VAL A 63 -27.27 -11.18 0.11
C VAL A 63 -26.14 -10.15 0.01
N ASP A 64 -24.91 -10.59 0.24
CA ASP A 64 -23.68 -9.83 0.03
C ASP A 64 -22.75 -10.61 -0.91
N THR A 65 -22.18 -9.92 -1.89
CA THR A 65 -21.16 -10.50 -2.76
C THR A 65 -19.82 -10.50 -2.03
N SER A 66 -19.17 -11.65 -2.00
CA SER A 66 -17.87 -11.85 -1.35
C SER A 66 -16.89 -12.55 -2.29
N TYR A 67 -15.61 -12.47 -1.97
CA TYR A 67 -14.53 -13.14 -2.68
C TYR A 67 -13.78 -14.06 -1.72
N ILE A 68 -13.66 -15.34 -2.07
CA ILE A 68 -13.01 -16.36 -1.23
C ILE A 68 -11.81 -16.93 -1.97
N SER A 69 -10.64 -16.84 -1.34
CA SER A 69 -9.39 -17.48 -1.81
C SER A 69 -8.28 -17.40 -0.77
N SER A 70 -7.31 -18.30 -0.87
CA SER A 70 -6.04 -18.16 -0.17
C SER A 70 -5.32 -16.86 -0.55
N HIS A 71 -5.50 -16.36 -1.78
CA HIS A 71 -4.93 -15.09 -2.23
C HIS A 71 -5.61 -13.87 -1.58
N VAL A 72 -6.92 -13.92 -1.33
CA VAL A 72 -7.61 -12.85 -0.58
C VAL A 72 -7.08 -12.81 0.86
N ASN A 73 -6.94 -13.98 1.49
CA ASN A 73 -6.36 -14.08 2.83
C ASN A 73 -4.91 -13.57 2.88
N LEU A 74 -4.14 -13.79 1.82
CA LEU A 74 -2.77 -13.27 1.72
C LEU A 74 -2.75 -11.73 1.63
N ALA A 75 -3.66 -11.11 0.88
CA ALA A 75 -3.81 -9.65 0.86
C ALA A 75 -4.12 -9.09 2.26
N THR A 76 -5.01 -9.73 3.01
CA THR A 76 -5.30 -9.36 4.41
C THR A 76 -4.07 -9.49 5.30
N ARG A 77 -3.33 -10.59 5.19
CA ARG A 77 -2.08 -10.79 5.96
C ARG A 77 -1.02 -9.74 5.62
N LEU A 78 -0.94 -9.29 4.37
CA LEU A 78 -0.05 -8.20 3.99
C LEU A 78 -0.48 -6.88 4.63
N GLU A 79 -1.77 -6.57 4.67
CA GLU A 79 -2.28 -5.39 5.39
C GLU A 79 -1.91 -5.45 6.86
N GLU A 80 -2.15 -6.58 7.53
CA GLU A 80 -1.82 -6.74 8.94
C GLU A 80 -0.30 -6.60 9.19
N ALA A 81 0.51 -7.17 8.30
CA ALA A 81 1.96 -7.11 8.36
C ALA A 81 2.51 -5.68 8.25
N THR A 82 1.78 -4.73 7.65
CA THR A 82 2.22 -3.33 7.55
C THR A 82 2.57 -2.74 8.93
N LYS A 83 1.82 -3.13 9.97
CA LYS A 83 2.02 -2.70 11.36
C LYS A 83 3.33 -3.20 11.93
N HIS A 84 3.75 -4.41 11.56
CA HIS A 84 5.01 -5.01 12.00
C HIS A 84 6.22 -4.38 11.31
N TYR A 85 6.11 -4.09 10.02
CA TYR A 85 7.20 -3.49 9.23
C TYR A 85 7.26 -1.96 9.33
N GLY A 86 6.24 -1.31 9.90
CA GLY A 86 6.19 0.14 10.03
C GLY A 86 6.05 0.89 8.70
N VAL A 87 5.48 0.24 7.68
CA VAL A 87 5.24 0.83 6.35
C VAL A 87 3.73 1.01 6.12
N SER A 88 3.32 1.87 5.19
CA SER A 88 1.89 2.04 4.86
C SER A 88 1.40 1.02 3.83
N ILE A 89 2.25 0.61 2.90
CA ILE A 89 1.89 -0.31 1.80
C ILE A 89 2.83 -1.51 1.84
N LEU A 90 2.29 -2.71 1.76
CA LEU A 90 3.03 -3.93 1.46
C LEU A 90 2.52 -4.58 0.19
N ILE A 91 3.44 -5.00 -0.66
CA ILE A 91 3.19 -5.57 -1.97
C ILE A 91 3.86 -6.95 -1.99
N SER A 92 3.11 -7.98 -2.38
CA SER A 92 3.72 -9.30 -2.60
C SER A 92 4.69 -9.29 -3.78
N GLY A 93 5.75 -10.10 -3.73
CA GLY A 93 6.69 -10.27 -4.85
C GLY A 93 6.00 -10.67 -6.16
N GLN A 94 4.95 -11.50 -6.11
CA GLN A 94 4.16 -11.85 -7.29
C GLN A 94 3.52 -10.62 -7.94
N THR A 95 2.93 -9.73 -7.14
CA THR A 95 2.31 -8.50 -7.67
C THR A 95 3.35 -7.47 -8.10
N HIS A 96 4.48 -7.39 -7.39
CA HIS A 96 5.60 -6.54 -7.79
C HIS A 96 6.11 -6.91 -9.19
N GLY A 97 6.26 -8.21 -9.49
CA GLY A 97 6.65 -8.69 -10.82
C GLY A 97 5.67 -8.33 -11.96
N LEU A 98 4.42 -7.97 -11.63
CA LEU A 98 3.41 -7.52 -12.61
C LEU A 98 3.43 -6.01 -12.84
N LEU A 99 4.18 -5.25 -12.04
CA LEU A 99 4.36 -3.81 -12.25
C LEU A 99 5.24 -3.56 -13.47
N SER A 100 5.13 -2.38 -14.06
CA SER A 100 6.06 -1.95 -15.12
C SER A 100 7.50 -1.83 -14.57
N PRO A 101 8.54 -2.08 -15.39
CA PRO A 101 9.94 -2.01 -14.94
C PRO A 101 10.30 -0.68 -14.27
N TYR A 102 9.74 0.43 -14.79
CA TYR A 102 9.89 1.75 -14.18
C TYR A 102 9.38 1.78 -12.74
N ILE A 103 8.15 1.32 -12.48
CA ILE A 103 7.54 1.34 -11.15
C ILE A 103 8.16 0.29 -10.22
N GLN A 104 8.58 -0.85 -10.76
CA GLN A 104 9.35 -1.83 -9.99
C GLN A 104 10.62 -1.22 -9.38
N SER A 105 11.36 -0.40 -10.16
CA SER A 105 12.56 0.30 -9.69
C SER A 105 12.28 1.35 -8.59
N LEU A 106 11.04 1.82 -8.50
CA LEU A 106 10.61 2.74 -7.45
C LEU A 106 10.26 2.02 -6.15
N CYS A 107 9.97 0.73 -6.18
CA CYS A 107 9.66 -0.06 -4.99
C CYS A 107 10.95 -0.48 -4.26
N ARG A 108 10.84 -0.68 -2.95
CA ARG A 108 11.93 -1.17 -2.09
C ARG A 108 11.59 -2.58 -1.60
N LEU A 109 12.57 -3.48 -1.61
CA LEU A 109 12.48 -4.77 -0.94
C LEU A 109 12.47 -4.54 0.59
N VAL A 110 11.44 -5.01 1.27
CA VAL A 110 11.25 -4.88 2.72
C VAL A 110 11.79 -6.10 3.44
N ASP A 111 11.43 -7.29 2.97
CA ASP A 111 11.85 -8.55 3.59
C ASP A 111 11.67 -9.73 2.62
N LYS A 112 12.24 -10.87 2.99
CA LYS A 112 12.14 -12.14 2.29
C LYS A 112 11.81 -13.24 3.30
N VAL A 113 10.53 -13.59 3.39
CA VAL A 113 10.02 -14.49 4.42
C VAL A 113 9.83 -15.91 3.89
N VAL A 114 10.25 -16.91 4.66
CA VAL A 114 9.94 -18.31 4.36
C VAL A 114 8.73 -18.74 5.19
N VAL A 115 7.61 -19.02 4.52
CA VAL A 115 6.43 -19.55 5.20
C VAL A 115 6.68 -21.03 5.53
N LYS A 116 6.36 -21.43 6.77
CA LYS A 116 6.49 -22.84 7.20
C LYS A 116 5.74 -23.74 6.20
N GLY A 117 6.47 -24.66 5.59
CA GLY A 117 5.94 -25.60 4.58
C GLY A 117 6.14 -25.17 3.12
N THR A 118 6.75 -24.02 2.85
CA THR A 118 7.10 -23.58 1.49
C THR A 118 8.62 -23.52 1.31
N ILE A 119 9.12 -24.07 0.21
CA ILE A 119 10.57 -24.06 -0.12
C ILE A 119 10.96 -22.70 -0.72
N HIS A 120 10.03 -22.06 -1.41
CA HIS A 120 10.28 -20.80 -2.09
C HIS A 120 10.04 -19.61 -1.15
N PRO A 121 11.05 -18.75 -0.95
CA PRO A 121 10.91 -17.56 -0.14
C PRO A 121 9.94 -16.55 -0.78
N PHE A 122 9.17 -15.89 0.07
CA PHE A 122 8.17 -14.90 -0.31
C PHE A 122 8.72 -13.50 -0.07
N GLU A 123 8.93 -12.75 -1.16
CA GLU A 123 9.46 -11.39 -1.09
C GLU A 123 8.35 -10.38 -0.80
N LEU A 124 8.66 -9.39 0.03
CA LEU A 124 7.80 -8.29 0.40
C LEU A 124 8.40 -6.99 -0.11
N TYR A 125 7.60 -6.20 -0.80
CA TYR A 125 8.01 -4.90 -1.33
C TYR A 125 7.14 -3.79 -0.76
N THR A 126 7.64 -2.56 -0.81
CA THR A 126 6.86 -1.37 -0.47
C THR A 126 7.12 -0.23 -1.45
N TYR A 127 6.16 0.69 -1.51
CA TYR A 127 6.34 2.00 -2.11
C TYR A 127 6.35 3.04 -0.99
N ASP A 128 7.53 3.59 -0.70
CA ASP A 128 7.70 4.58 0.36
C ASP A 128 7.09 5.93 -0.07
N VAL A 129 5.79 6.12 0.21
CA VAL A 129 5.02 7.31 -0.20
C VAL A 129 5.67 8.58 0.37
N PRO A 130 5.95 9.61 -0.47
CA PRO A 130 6.58 10.84 -0.02
C PRO A 130 5.67 11.62 0.93
N VAL A 131 6.26 12.09 2.04
CA VAL A 131 5.62 13.03 2.97
C VAL A 131 5.73 14.43 2.36
N SER A 132 4.81 14.77 1.47
CA SER A 132 4.78 16.11 0.87
C SER A 132 4.00 17.06 1.79
N SER A 133 4.63 18.16 2.18
CA SER A 133 4.17 19.12 3.19
C SER A 133 3.05 20.07 2.73
N SER A 134 2.76 20.18 1.42
CA SER A 134 1.78 21.14 0.87
C SER A 134 0.48 20.46 0.41
N SER A 135 -0.58 20.55 1.23
CA SER A 135 -1.88 19.88 1.04
C SER A 135 -2.65 20.27 -0.24
N SER A 136 -2.64 21.54 -0.66
CA SER A 136 -3.41 22.03 -1.81
C SER A 136 -2.90 21.47 -3.15
N ALA A 137 -1.59 21.50 -3.36
CA ALA A 137 -0.97 21.18 -4.65
C ALA A 137 -1.30 19.77 -5.19
N ILE A 138 -1.50 18.76 -4.34
CA ILE A 138 -1.76 17.38 -4.80
C ILE A 138 -3.23 17.13 -5.11
N SER A 139 -4.15 17.69 -4.32
CA SER A 139 -5.58 17.58 -4.62
C SER A 139 -5.87 18.30 -5.94
N ASP A 140 -5.30 19.49 -6.11
CA ASP A 140 -5.39 20.24 -7.36
C ASP A 140 -4.73 19.48 -8.50
N PHE A 141 -3.53 18.92 -8.30
CA PHE A 141 -2.85 18.10 -9.31
C PHE A 141 -3.70 16.93 -9.82
N PHE A 142 -4.43 16.24 -8.94
CA PHE A 142 -5.32 15.14 -9.34
C PHE A 142 -6.61 15.62 -9.99
N ALA A 143 -7.12 16.79 -9.60
CA ALA A 143 -8.32 17.38 -10.21
C ALA A 143 -8.02 17.95 -11.61
N THR A 144 -6.84 18.55 -11.81
CA THR A 144 -6.44 19.13 -13.09
C THR A 144 -5.92 18.13 -14.09
N ASN A 145 -5.49 16.94 -13.66
CA ASN A 145 -4.93 15.90 -14.53
C ASN A 145 -5.72 14.57 -14.44
N PRO A 146 -7.00 14.53 -14.84
CA PRO A 146 -7.83 13.32 -14.75
C PRO A 146 -7.31 12.17 -15.62
N SER A 147 -6.60 12.47 -16.72
CA SER A 147 -6.01 11.51 -17.66
C SER A 147 -4.52 11.21 -17.38
N ILE A 148 -4.02 11.51 -16.18
CA ILE A 148 -2.61 11.27 -15.86
C ILE A 148 -2.25 9.78 -16.00
N THR A 149 -1.21 9.52 -16.78
CA THR A 149 -0.69 8.15 -16.99
C THR A 149 0.08 7.67 -15.76
N ASN A 150 0.19 6.35 -15.56
CA ASN A 150 0.93 5.82 -14.42
C ASN A 150 2.39 6.33 -14.37
N PRO A 151 3.18 6.34 -15.47
CA PRO A 151 4.55 6.86 -15.41
C PRO A 151 4.63 8.33 -14.98
N GLN A 152 3.74 9.19 -15.48
CA GLN A 152 3.69 10.61 -15.10
C GLN A 152 3.32 10.79 -13.62
N PHE A 153 2.38 10.00 -13.10
CA PHE A 153 2.01 10.02 -11.69
C PHE A 153 3.20 9.68 -10.80
N PHE A 154 3.91 8.59 -11.10
CA PHE A 154 5.04 8.14 -10.30
C PHE A 154 6.30 9.00 -10.47
N ALA A 155 6.46 9.67 -11.61
CA ALA A 155 7.49 10.69 -11.80
C ALA A 155 7.24 11.94 -10.95
N ALA A 156 5.98 12.34 -10.77
CA ALA A 156 5.61 13.48 -9.93
C ALA A 156 5.70 13.17 -8.42
N LEU A 157 5.54 11.90 -8.04
CA LEU A 157 5.47 11.46 -6.64
C LEU A 157 6.59 10.49 -6.30
N THR A 158 7.84 10.89 -6.53
CA THR A 158 8.99 10.02 -6.28
C THR A 158 9.02 9.48 -4.84
N PRO A 159 9.43 8.22 -4.63
CA PRO A 159 9.53 7.62 -3.30
C PRO A 159 10.46 8.44 -2.39
N SER A 160 10.18 8.45 -1.09
CA SER A 160 11.03 9.15 -0.10
C SER A 160 12.43 8.53 0.03
N THR A 161 12.59 7.26 -0.31
CA THR A 161 13.86 6.53 -0.26
C THR A 161 14.68 6.68 -1.53
N THR A 162 15.99 6.93 -1.38
CA THR A 162 16.92 7.04 -2.52
C THR A 162 17.25 5.66 -3.13
N PRO A 163 17.67 5.60 -4.41
CA PRO A 163 18.09 4.34 -5.04
C PRO A 163 19.22 3.64 -4.27
N GLU A 164 20.19 4.39 -3.75
CA GLU A 164 21.34 3.84 -3.01
C GLU A 164 20.89 3.18 -1.71
N PHE A 165 19.94 3.81 -1.01
CA PHE A 165 19.34 3.23 0.19
C PHE A 165 18.64 1.91 -0.12
N LYS A 166 17.86 1.85 -1.20
CA LYS A 166 17.14 0.63 -1.60
C LYS A 166 18.11 -0.51 -1.91
N THR A 167 19.16 -0.25 -2.69
CA THR A 167 20.18 -1.26 -3.01
C THR A 167 20.87 -1.77 -1.77
N ARG A 168 21.36 -0.87 -0.91
CA ARG A 168 22.03 -1.25 0.35
C ARG A 168 21.11 -2.04 1.29
N PHE A 169 19.84 -1.65 1.38
CA PHE A 169 18.86 -2.33 2.21
C PHE A 169 18.55 -3.73 1.66
N ALA A 170 18.38 -3.85 0.34
CA ALA A 170 18.17 -5.15 -0.30
C ALA A 170 19.38 -6.08 -0.13
N GLU A 171 20.60 -5.59 -0.30
CA GLU A 171 21.82 -6.36 -0.04
C GLU A 171 21.89 -6.86 1.42
N ALA A 172 21.46 -6.04 2.38
CA ALA A 172 21.41 -6.46 3.77
C ALA A 172 20.43 -7.62 3.98
N ILE A 173 19.26 -7.59 3.34
CA ILE A 173 18.27 -8.68 3.42
C ILE A 173 18.84 -9.98 2.87
N TYR A 174 19.53 -9.95 1.72
CA TYR A 174 20.08 -11.16 1.11
C TYR A 174 21.31 -11.75 1.83
N ARG A 175 21.89 -11.02 2.80
CA ARG A 175 23.02 -11.52 3.62
C ARG A 175 22.57 -12.36 4.81
N PHE A 176 21.29 -12.31 5.17
CA PHE A 176 20.69 -13.09 6.25
C PHE A 176 19.76 -14.17 5.69
#